data_AF-A0A9N8MCY3-F1
#
_entry.id   AF-A0A9N8MCY3-F1
#
_cell.length_a   1.000
_cell.length_b   1.000
_cell.length_c   1.000
_cell.angle_alpha   90.00
_cell.angle_beta   90.00
_cell.angle_gamma   90.00
#
_symmetry.space_group_name_H-M   'P 1'
#
loop_
_entity.id
_entity.type
_entity.pdbx_description
1 polymer ?
#
loop_
_entity_poly.entity_id
_entity_poly.type
_entity_poly.pdbx_seq_one_letter_code
_entity_poly.pdbx_strand_id
1 'polypeptide(L)'
;MGKKTHKFSASDFGTETEVAKEQTFYFGKENYKWMMIGLACIVVGFLLMMGSDANTVDGKLDPNSWNDDIFSIRRIRIAPLLIVIGFVIEIYAILKRK
;
A
#
# COMPACT_ATOMS: atom_id res chain seq x y z
N MET A 1 40.31 -51.67 22.88
CA MET A 1 40.46 -50.30 23.42
C MET A 1 40.32 -49.31 22.25
N GLY A 2 39.10 -48.85 21.94
CA GLY A 2 38.86 -47.94 20.81
C GLY A 2 39.16 -46.50 21.21
N LYS A 3 40.11 -45.84 20.52
CA LYS A 3 40.44 -44.43 20.74
C LYS A 3 39.30 -43.55 20.23
N LYS A 4 38.65 -42.80 21.13
CA LYS A 4 37.70 -41.75 20.77
C LYS A 4 38.47 -40.56 20.22
N THR A 5 38.31 -40.25 18.94
CA THR A 5 38.84 -39.02 18.35
C THR A 5 37.90 -37.87 18.72
N HIS A 6 38.41 -36.91 19.48
CA HIS A 6 37.70 -35.66 19.74
C HIS A 6 37.62 -34.86 18.45
N LYS A 7 36.43 -34.76 17.86
CA LYS A 7 36.16 -33.88 16.72
C LYS A 7 36.24 -32.45 17.22
N PHE A 8 37.39 -31.83 17.02
CA PHE A 8 37.58 -30.38 17.15
C PHE A 8 36.95 -29.74 15.91
N SER A 9 35.76 -29.15 16.05
CA SER A 9 35.07 -28.46 14.96
C SER A 9 35.41 -26.97 15.00
N ALA A 10 35.79 -26.39 13.86
CA ALA A 10 36.06 -24.96 13.76
C ALA A 10 34.83 -24.08 14.06
N SER A 11 33.63 -24.67 14.10
CA SER A 11 32.39 -24.01 14.53
C SER A 11 32.34 -23.69 16.03
N ASP A 12 33.17 -24.33 16.85
CA ASP A 12 33.16 -24.14 18.31
C ASP A 12 34.00 -22.93 18.75
N PHE A 13 34.85 -22.41 17.86
CA PHE A 13 35.76 -21.30 18.12
C PHE A 13 35.57 -20.18 17.10
N GLY A 14 34.53 -19.39 17.31
CA GLY A 14 34.29 -18.14 16.61
C GLY A 14 33.00 -17.51 17.13
N THR A 15 33.07 -16.27 17.59
CA THR A 15 31.85 -15.49 17.81
C THR A 15 31.20 -15.30 16.45
N GLU A 16 30.04 -15.92 16.22
CA GLU A 16 29.20 -15.61 15.08
C GLU A 16 28.93 -14.10 15.13
N THR A 17 29.59 -13.36 14.25
CA THR A 17 29.31 -11.95 14.09
C THR A 17 27.95 -11.91 13.42
N GLU A 18 26.89 -11.74 14.21
CA GLU A 18 25.57 -11.45 13.71
C GLU A 18 25.72 -10.18 12.86
N VAL A 19 25.76 -10.34 11.54
CA VAL A 19 25.79 -9.22 10.62
C VAL A 19 24.43 -8.58 10.78
N ALA A 20 24.35 -7.56 11.63
CA ALA A 20 23.17 -6.75 11.81
C ALA A 20 22.73 -6.35 10.42
N LYS A 21 21.62 -6.94 9.96
CA LYS A 21 21.08 -6.68 8.63
C LYS A 21 20.73 -5.21 8.61
N GLU A 22 21.60 -4.38 8.05
CA GLU A 22 21.32 -2.96 7.94
C GLU A 22 20.02 -2.85 7.16
N GLN A 23 18.95 -2.50 7.87
CA GLN A 23 17.69 -2.13 7.28
C GLN A 23 17.93 -0.74 6.67
N THR A 24 18.69 -0.69 5.57
CA THR A 24 18.82 0.50 4.75
C THR A 24 17.43 0.77 4.20
N PHE A 25 16.71 1.63 4.90
CA PHE A 25 15.42 2.14 4.44
C PHE A 25 15.62 2.70 3.04
N TYR A 26 14.95 2.09 2.07
CA TYR A 26 15.11 2.43 0.66
C TYR A 26 14.65 3.87 0.36
N PHE A 27 13.74 4.38 1.20
CA PHE A 27 13.18 5.73 1.11
C PHE A 27 13.44 6.53 2.39
N GLY A 28 13.72 7.83 2.24
CA GLY A 28 13.89 8.73 3.38
C GLY A 28 12.58 8.93 4.16
N LYS A 29 12.67 9.32 5.44
CA LYS A 29 11.50 9.56 6.31
C LYS A 29 10.47 10.53 5.71
N GLU A 30 10.92 11.51 4.93
CA GLU A 30 10.02 12.44 4.24
C GLU A 30 9.22 11.77 3.12
N ASN A 31 9.84 10.88 2.34
CA ASN A 31 9.18 10.17 1.25
C ASN A 31 8.05 9.30 1.79
N TYR A 32 8.29 8.59 2.89
CA TYR A 32 7.23 7.83 3.58
C TYR A 32 6.05 8.71 4.01
N LYS A 33 6.29 9.96 4.45
CA LYS A 33 5.20 10.90 4.74
C LYS A 33 4.40 11.23 3.47
N TRP A 34 5.07 11.49 2.36
CA TRP A 34 4.40 11.77 1.08
C TRP A 34 3.63 10.55 0.56
N MET A 35 4.16 9.33 0.70
CA MET A 35 3.45 8.10 0.38
C MET A 35 2.17 7.96 1.21
N MET A 36 2.25 8.15 2.54
CA MET A 36 1.04 8.07 3.38
C MET A 36 -0.04 9.09 2.97
N ILE A 37 0.37 10.28 2.52
CA ILE A 37 -0.56 11.29 1.99
C ILE A 37 -1.17 10.85 0.67
N GLY A 38 -0.35 10.33 -0.27
CA GLY A 38 -0.81 9.80 -1.56
C GLY A 38 -1.82 8.67 -1.38
N LEU A 39 -1.49 7.70 -0.53
CA LEU A 39 -2.37 6.60 -0.16
C LEU A 39 -3.69 7.09 0.45
N ALA A 40 -3.65 8.07 1.36
CA ALA A 40 -4.85 8.65 1.94
C ALA A 40 -5.74 9.29 0.86
N CYS A 41 -5.17 10.02 -0.10
CA CYS A 41 -5.93 10.58 -1.22
C CYS A 41 -6.59 9.49 -2.08
N ILE A 42 -5.88 8.40 -2.39
CA ILE A 42 -6.43 7.28 -3.16
C ILE A 42 -7.61 6.64 -2.41
N VAL A 43 -7.45 6.36 -1.12
CA VAL A 43 -8.50 5.77 -0.29
C VAL A 43 -9.72 6.68 -0.22
N VAL A 44 -9.54 7.98 0.04
CA VAL A 44 -10.64 8.95 0.04
C VAL A 44 -11.33 9.02 -1.33
N GLY A 45 -10.57 8.89 -2.42
CA GLY A 45 -11.11 8.88 -3.77
C GLY A 45 -12.04 7.69 -3.99
N PHE A 46 -11.62 6.49 -3.60
CA PHE A 46 -12.48 5.30 -3.65
C PHE A 46 -13.68 5.39 -2.71
N LEU A 47 -13.52 5.96 -1.51
CA LEU A 47 -14.63 6.20 -0.60
C LEU A 47 -15.68 7.14 -1.20
N LEU A 48 -15.25 8.17 -1.94
CA LEU A 48 -16.17 9.08 -2.64
C LEU A 48 -16.90 8.42 -3.82
N MET A 49 -16.39 7.32 -4.38
CA MET A 49 -17.07 6.53 -5.43
C MET A 49 -18.15 5.60 -4.86
N MET A 50 -18.12 5.30 -3.55
CA MET A 50 -19.12 4.48 -2.89
C MET A 50 -20.51 5.08 -3.04
N GLY A 51 -21.51 4.22 -3.26
CA GLY A 51 -22.89 4.59 -3.49
C GLY A 51 -23.66 3.46 -4.15
N SER A 52 -24.96 3.69 -4.37
CA SER A 52 -25.83 2.77 -5.10
C SER A 52 -25.32 2.53 -6.52
N ASP A 53 -25.55 1.30 -7.00
CA ASP A 53 -25.38 0.95 -8.40
C ASP A 53 -26.59 1.41 -9.24
N ALA A 54 -26.53 1.14 -10.54
CA ALA A 54 -27.54 1.58 -11.50
C ALA A 54 -28.93 0.98 -11.26
N ASN A 55 -29.04 -0.17 -10.60
CA ASN A 55 -30.29 -0.91 -10.46
C ASN A 55 -30.75 -0.98 -8.98
N THR A 56 -30.11 -0.22 -8.10
CA THR A 56 -30.44 -0.15 -6.67
C THR A 56 -31.16 1.16 -6.38
N VAL A 57 -32.46 1.08 -6.13
CA VAL A 57 -33.33 2.21 -5.75
C VAL A 57 -33.84 1.98 -4.34
N ASP A 58 -33.73 2.99 -3.48
CA ASP A 58 -34.11 2.91 -2.05
C ASP A 58 -33.48 1.73 -1.29
N GLY A 59 -32.26 1.33 -1.68
CA GLY A 59 -31.52 0.22 -1.06
C GLY A 59 -32.02 -1.18 -1.45
N LYS A 60 -32.94 -1.28 -2.41
CA LYS A 60 -33.40 -2.55 -2.98
C LYS A 60 -32.91 -2.70 -4.41
N LEU A 61 -32.44 -3.90 -4.73
CA LEU A 61 -32.02 -4.27 -6.08
C LEU A 61 -33.27 -4.59 -6.92
N ASP A 62 -33.53 -3.81 -7.96
CA ASP A 62 -34.57 -4.06 -8.95
C ASP A 62 -33.97 -3.98 -10.38
N PRO A 63 -33.86 -5.11 -11.10
CA PRO A 63 -33.25 -5.16 -12.43
C PRO A 63 -33.92 -4.27 -13.50
N ASN A 64 -35.18 -3.88 -13.30
CA ASN A 64 -35.91 -3.04 -14.26
C ASN A 64 -35.91 -1.55 -13.86
N SER A 65 -35.27 -1.22 -12.76
CA SER A 65 -35.21 0.14 -12.21
C SER A 65 -33.87 0.78 -12.53
N TRP A 66 -33.86 2.10 -12.68
CA TRP A 66 -32.67 2.89 -13.00
C TRP A 66 -32.44 3.99 -11.96
N ASN A 67 -31.21 4.05 -11.43
CA ASN A 67 -30.77 5.06 -10.48
C ASN A 67 -29.79 6.06 -11.14
N ASP A 68 -30.20 7.33 -11.24
CA ASP A 68 -29.39 8.41 -11.80
C ASP A 68 -28.26 8.90 -10.89
N ASP A 69 -28.23 8.50 -9.61
CA ASP A 69 -27.17 8.88 -8.65
C ASP A 69 -25.79 8.34 -9.06
N ILE A 70 -25.74 7.37 -9.98
CA ILE A 70 -24.50 6.91 -10.61
C ILE A 70 -23.82 8.03 -11.40
N PHE A 71 -24.59 8.99 -11.93
CA PHE A 71 -24.09 10.11 -12.72
C PHE A 71 -23.73 11.34 -11.88
N SER A 72 -23.69 11.19 -10.55
CA SER A 72 -23.24 12.25 -9.66
C SER A 72 -21.86 12.77 -10.08
N ILE A 73 -21.75 14.10 -10.24
CA ILE A 73 -20.48 14.79 -10.55
C ILE A 73 -19.38 14.40 -9.57
N ARG A 74 -19.74 14.14 -8.30
CA ARG A 74 -18.82 13.69 -7.27
C ARG A 74 -18.16 12.36 -7.63
N ARG A 75 -18.94 11.37 -8.05
CA ARG A 75 -18.47 10.00 -8.34
C ARG A 75 -17.78 9.88 -9.70
N ILE A 76 -18.24 10.63 -10.70
CA ILE A 76 -17.70 10.54 -12.06
C ILE A 76 -16.49 11.44 -12.27
N ARG A 77 -16.45 12.64 -11.67
CA ARG A 77 -15.38 13.61 -11.94
C ARG A 77 -14.46 13.78 -10.75
N ILE A 78 -15.01 14.13 -9.59
CA ILE A 78 -14.21 14.52 -8.42
C ILE A 78 -13.43 13.31 -7.87
N ALA A 79 -14.11 12.18 -7.71
CA ALA A 79 -13.51 10.99 -7.11
C ALA A 79 -12.37 10.39 -7.97
N PRO A 80 -12.54 10.14 -9.29
CA PRO A 80 -11.45 9.65 -10.13
C PRO A 80 -10.28 10.64 -10.23
N LEU A 81 -10.58 11.95 -10.26
CA LEU A 81 -9.54 12.98 -10.27
C LEU A 81 -8.71 12.95 -8.98
N LEU A 82 -9.34 12.74 -7.82
CA LEU A 82 -8.64 12.59 -6.55
C LEU A 82 -7.73 11.36 -6.53
N ILE A 83 -8.18 10.24 -7.09
CA ILE A 83 -7.39 9.00 -7.22
C ILE A 83 -6.15 9.26 -8.10
N VAL A 84 -6.32 9.92 -9.24
CA VAL A 84 -5.21 10.27 -10.14
C VAL A 84 -4.20 11.17 -9.43
N ILE A 85 -4.67 12.20 -8.69
CA ILE A 85 -3.80 13.06 -7.89
C ILE A 85 -3.03 12.24 -6.85
N GLY A 86 -3.69 11.29 -6.17
CA GLY A 86 -3.05 10.39 -5.23
C GLY A 86 -1.92 9.57 -5.87
N PHE A 87 -2.15 9.00 -7.06
CA PHE A 87 -1.09 8.29 -7.79
C PHE A 87 0.07 9.21 -8.22
N VAL A 88 -0.22 10.45 -8.63
CA VAL A 88 0.84 11.43 -8.94
C VAL A 88 1.69 11.73 -7.70
N ILE A 89 1.07 11.85 -6.52
CA ILE A 89 1.79 12.03 -5.25
C ILE A 89 2.66 10.82 -4.94
N GLU A 90 2.16 9.59 -5.14
CA GLU A 90 2.94 8.36 -4.92
C GLU A 90 4.16 8.29 -5.86
N ILE A 91 3.96 8.58 -7.14
CA ILE A 91 5.05 8.65 -8.13
C ILE A 91 6.09 9.66 -7.68
N TYR A 92 5.67 10.87 -7.28
CA TYR A 92 6.57 11.88 -6.74
C TYR A 92 7.29 11.41 -5.48
N ALA A 93 6.58 10.78 -4.53
CA ALA A 93 7.14 10.32 -3.27
C ALA A 93 8.22 9.23 -3.47
N ILE A 94 8.00 8.32 -4.41
CA ILE A 94 8.94 7.24 -4.76
C ILE A 94 10.15 7.82 -5.51
N LEU A 95 9.92 8.70 -6.49
CA LEU A 95 10.97 9.26 -7.34
C LEU A 95 11.79 10.35 -6.64
N LYS A 96 11.27 10.97 -5.59
CA LYS A 96 11.97 12.02 -4.82
C LYS A 96 13.21 11.43 -4.17
N ARG A 97 14.35 11.43 -4.85
CA ARG A 97 15.61 11.01 -4.26
C ARG A 97 16.11 12.11 -3.32
N LYS A 98 16.37 11.75 -2.06
CA LYS A 98 17.23 12.56 -1.20
C LYS A 98 18.68 12.29 -1.56
#